data_AF-A0A1G9I0I5-F1
#
_entry.id   AF-A0A1G9I0I5-F1
#
_cell.length_a   1.000
_cell.length_b   1.000
_cell.length_c   1.000
_cell.angle_alpha   90.00
_cell.angle_beta   90.00
_cell.angle_gamma   90.00
#
_symmetry.space_group_name_H-M   'P 1'
#
loop_
_entity.id
_entity.type
_entity.pdbx_description
1 polymer ?
#
loop_
_entity_poly.entity_id
_entity_poly.type
_entity_poly.pdbx_seq_one_letter_code
_entity_poly.pdbx_strand_id
1 'polypeptide(L)'
;MMRILAYWILAGLVLAMFAGCSLQAETGRAGDTPSSGSRAAPEDWKTITSTAYDIRVRYPADLELRQGFRKSYFTNGRWKTYTGPDSPPGKPLMALVMPASNRVTAGELRIGASRDPVAIRTCKEIPASVRPGSVEETMIDGVAFTTFKAGDAGMSHYLLVRSYRAVHAETCYAMDVLVFGTNPNVYDPPKAPPLSRQQVFARLVPVAEELQFIDAATPITRHNDLP
;
A
#
# COMPACT_ATOMS: atom_id res chain seq x y z
N MET A 1 -54.81 6.43 -9.65
CA MET A 1 -55.32 5.04 -9.61
C MET A 1 -54.33 4.23 -8.77
N MET A 2 -54.57 3.94 -7.47
CA MET A 2 -55.40 2.84 -6.92
C MET A 2 -54.90 1.46 -7.43
N ARG A 3 -54.54 0.41 -6.66
CA ARG A 3 -54.85 -0.11 -5.29
C ARG A 3 -53.70 -1.03 -4.80
N ILE A 4 -53.27 -1.04 -3.52
CA ILE A 4 -53.68 -1.83 -2.32
C ILE A 4 -53.59 -3.37 -2.46
N LEU A 5 -52.82 -4.04 -1.56
CA LEU A 5 -53.15 -5.23 -0.69
C LEU A 5 -51.85 -5.98 -0.30
N ALA A 6 -51.39 -5.94 0.97
CA ALA A 6 -51.79 -6.72 2.16
C ALA A 6 -51.23 -8.16 2.17
N TYR A 7 -50.19 -8.42 2.99
CA TYR A 7 -50.22 -9.10 4.31
C TYR A 7 -50.23 -10.63 4.26
N TRP A 8 -49.22 -11.27 4.88
CA TRP A 8 -49.40 -12.45 5.73
C TRP A 8 -48.37 -12.44 6.88
N ILE A 9 -48.90 -12.52 8.10
CA ILE A 9 -48.24 -12.71 9.40
C ILE A 9 -48.18 -14.22 9.68
N LEU A 10 -47.11 -14.71 10.32
CA LEU A 10 -47.06 -15.84 11.28
C LEU A 10 -45.68 -15.76 11.95
N ALA A 11 -45.52 -15.17 13.15
CA ALA A 11 -45.84 -15.70 14.48
C ALA A 11 -45.18 -17.06 14.78
N GLY A 12 -44.08 -17.02 15.53
CA GLY A 12 -43.38 -18.19 16.06
C GLY A 12 -42.51 -17.78 17.25
N LEU A 13 -43.14 -17.68 18.42
CA LEU A 13 -42.56 -17.34 19.71
C LEU A 13 -42.08 -18.65 20.37
N VAL A 14 -40.80 -18.75 20.74
CA VAL A 14 -40.32 -19.76 21.69
C VAL A 14 -39.48 -19.05 22.75
N LEU A 15 -40.04 -19.04 23.96
CA LEU A 15 -39.44 -18.56 25.19
C LEU A 15 -38.95 -19.80 25.96
N ALA A 16 -37.67 -19.87 26.33
CA ALA A 16 -37.19 -20.74 27.40
C ALA A 16 -36.05 -20.07 28.15
N MET A 17 -36.31 -19.76 29.41
CA MET A 17 -35.39 -19.21 30.38
C MET A 17 -34.36 -20.26 30.81
N PHE A 18 -33.09 -19.86 30.93
CA PHE A 18 -32.22 -20.40 31.96
C PHE A 18 -31.53 -19.24 32.68
N ALA A 19 -31.98 -19.04 33.91
CA ALA A 19 -31.27 -18.29 34.92
C ALA A 19 -29.98 -19.05 35.28
N GLY A 20 -28.87 -18.33 35.35
CA GLY A 20 -27.56 -18.86 35.70
C GLY A 20 -26.55 -17.73 35.88
N CYS A 21 -26.85 -16.81 36.80
CA CYS A 21 -25.87 -15.85 37.29
C CYS A 21 -24.88 -16.59 38.19
N SER A 22 -23.71 -16.93 37.64
CA SER A 22 -22.53 -17.22 38.47
C SER A 22 -21.77 -15.90 38.66
N LEU A 23 -21.91 -15.31 39.85
CA LEU A 23 -20.93 -14.36 40.36
C LEU A 23 -19.61 -15.11 40.56
N GLN A 24 -18.59 -14.75 39.81
CA GLN A 24 -17.20 -15.00 40.20
C GLN A 24 -16.54 -13.65 40.44
N ALA A 25 -16.46 -13.31 41.72
CA ALA A 25 -15.52 -12.33 42.22
C ALA A 25 -14.15 -13.01 42.26
N GLU A 26 -13.23 -12.59 41.40
CA GLU A 26 -11.80 -12.80 41.61
C GLU A 26 -11.08 -11.46 41.54
N THR A 27 -10.65 -11.05 42.71
CA THR A 27 -9.66 -10.01 42.95
C THR A 27 -8.30 -10.44 42.41
N GLY A 28 -7.76 -9.66 41.46
CA GLY A 28 -6.34 -9.35 41.36
C GLY A 28 -5.49 -10.20 40.42
N ARG A 29 -5.02 -9.58 39.32
CA ARG A 29 -3.58 -9.32 39.10
C ARG A 29 -3.37 -8.39 37.91
N ALA A 30 -2.30 -7.62 38.04
CA ALA A 30 -1.84 -6.60 37.13
C ALA A 30 -1.34 -7.18 35.78
N GLY A 31 -1.53 -6.38 34.73
CA GLY A 31 -0.60 -6.24 33.62
C GLY A 31 -0.62 -7.34 32.57
N ASP A 32 -1.55 -7.23 31.62
CA ASP A 32 -1.35 -7.76 30.27
C ASP A 32 -1.60 -6.64 29.26
N THR A 33 -0.53 -5.98 28.87
CA THR A 33 -0.49 -5.20 27.63
C THR A 33 -0.73 -6.17 26.47
N PRO A 34 -1.70 -5.93 25.57
CA PRO A 34 -1.82 -6.76 24.39
C PRO A 34 -0.57 -6.53 23.53
N SER A 35 0.34 -7.51 23.53
CA SER A 35 1.46 -7.57 22.61
C SER A 35 0.89 -7.61 21.19
N SER A 36 1.08 -6.51 20.45
CA SER A 36 0.87 -6.49 19.00
C SER A 36 1.62 -7.66 18.39
N GLY A 37 0.87 -8.68 17.97
CA GLY A 37 1.42 -9.88 17.37
C GLY A 37 2.25 -9.52 16.15
N SER A 38 3.57 -9.54 16.30
CA SER A 38 4.48 -9.62 15.17
C SER A 38 4.18 -10.94 14.47
N ARG A 39 3.47 -10.86 13.35
CA ARG A 39 3.26 -12.02 12.48
C ARG A 39 4.65 -12.48 12.04
N ALA A 40 5.10 -13.63 12.55
CA ALA A 40 6.28 -14.29 12.03
C ALA A 40 6.07 -14.46 10.53
N ALA A 41 6.85 -13.76 9.71
CA ALA A 41 6.66 -13.88 8.28
C ALA A 41 7.22 -15.21 7.79
N PRO A 42 6.75 -15.64 6.61
CA PRO A 42 7.35 -16.64 5.76
C PRO A 42 8.82 -16.92 6.00
N GLU A 43 9.32 -18.16 6.14
CA GLU A 43 10.79 -18.39 6.09
C GLU A 43 11.43 -17.82 4.80
N ASP A 44 10.64 -17.63 3.74
CA ASP A 44 11.05 -17.07 2.45
C ASP A 44 10.86 -15.55 2.30
N TRP A 45 10.82 -14.78 3.38
CA TRP A 45 10.73 -13.31 3.30
C TRP A 45 12.08 -12.64 3.53
N LYS A 46 12.37 -11.63 2.71
CA LYS A 46 13.54 -10.75 2.80
C LYS A 46 13.12 -9.39 3.34
N THR A 47 14.11 -8.62 3.80
CA THR A 47 13.92 -7.23 4.22
C THR A 47 14.88 -6.34 3.45
N ILE A 48 14.38 -5.23 2.93
CA ILE A 48 15.17 -4.14 2.37
C ILE A 48 15.01 -2.89 3.24
N THR A 49 16.13 -2.23 3.53
CA THR A 49 16.17 -1.05 4.39
C THR A 49 16.79 0.12 3.62
N SER A 50 16.15 1.29 3.70
CA SER A 50 16.75 2.56 3.31
C SER A 50 17.03 3.36 4.58
N THR A 51 18.23 3.23 5.14
CA THR A 51 18.63 3.97 6.34
C THR A 51 18.66 5.48 6.11
N ALA A 52 18.98 5.92 4.89
CA ALA A 52 18.97 7.36 4.54
C ALA A 52 17.57 7.99 4.58
N TYR A 53 16.52 7.16 4.53
CA TYR A 53 15.12 7.56 4.52
C TYR A 53 14.31 6.83 5.60
N ASP A 54 14.97 6.25 6.59
CA ASP A 54 14.33 5.69 7.79
C ASP A 54 13.12 4.78 7.49
N ILE A 55 13.24 3.94 6.46
CA ILE A 55 12.21 2.96 6.10
C ILE A 55 12.81 1.57 5.93
N ARG A 56 12.01 0.56 6.22
CA ARG A 56 12.25 -0.83 5.83
C ARG A 56 10.98 -1.42 5.23
N VAL A 57 11.15 -2.40 4.36
CA VAL A 57 10.04 -3.14 3.74
C VAL A 57 10.39 -4.61 3.74
N ARG A 58 9.45 -5.44 4.20
CA ARG A 58 9.54 -6.88 4.08
C ARG A 58 8.90 -7.32 2.77
N TYR A 59 9.51 -8.28 2.09
CA TYR A 59 9.00 -8.76 0.81
C TYR A 59 9.32 -10.23 0.57
N PRO A 60 8.47 -10.96 -0.18
CA PRO A 60 8.74 -12.33 -0.58
C PRO A 60 10.04 -12.48 -1.41
N ALA A 61 10.83 -13.51 -1.13
CA ALA A 61 12.15 -13.73 -1.70
C ALA A 61 12.19 -13.94 -3.23
N ASP A 62 11.05 -14.28 -3.83
CA ASP A 62 10.84 -14.49 -5.27
C ASP A 62 10.68 -13.18 -6.07
N LEU A 63 10.44 -12.05 -5.39
CA LEU A 63 10.43 -10.74 -6.05
C LEU A 63 11.87 -10.29 -6.33
N GLU A 64 12.10 -9.78 -7.54
CA GLU A 64 13.38 -9.17 -7.89
C GLU A 64 13.47 -7.77 -7.27
N LEU A 65 14.41 -7.58 -6.34
CA LEU A 65 14.75 -6.27 -5.82
C LEU A 65 15.67 -5.54 -6.79
N ARG A 66 15.27 -4.34 -7.17
CA ARG A 66 16.06 -3.42 -7.99
C ARG A 66 16.25 -2.09 -7.28
N GLN A 67 17.49 -1.60 -7.28
CA GLN A 67 17.80 -0.26 -6.77
C GLN A 67 17.38 0.79 -7.81
N GLY A 68 16.62 1.80 -7.37
CA GLY A 68 16.06 2.81 -8.26
C GLY A 68 15.07 2.28 -9.31
N PHE A 69 14.63 3.16 -10.20
CA PHE A 69 13.60 2.85 -11.21
C PHE A 69 14.20 2.83 -12.60
N ARG A 70 13.72 1.91 -13.44
CA ARG A 70 14.04 1.92 -14.87
C ARG A 70 13.09 2.84 -15.63
N LYS A 71 13.65 3.61 -16.56
CA LYS A 71 12.87 4.31 -17.56
C LYS A 71 12.26 3.30 -18.52
N SER A 72 11.00 3.50 -18.87
CA SER A 72 10.25 2.73 -19.86
C SER A 72 9.26 3.66 -20.56
N TYR A 73 8.54 3.14 -21.56
CA TYR A 73 7.44 3.88 -22.22
C TYR A 73 6.43 4.42 -21.20
N PHE A 74 6.10 3.61 -20.18
CA PHE A 74 5.09 3.93 -19.17
C PHE A 74 5.62 4.72 -17.98
N THR A 75 6.94 4.72 -17.80
CA THR A 75 7.54 5.22 -16.57
C THR A 75 8.77 6.04 -16.87
N ASN A 76 8.74 7.31 -16.51
CA ASN A 76 9.83 8.26 -16.72
C ASN A 76 11.07 8.02 -15.81
N GLY A 77 11.03 7.01 -14.92
CA GLY A 77 12.10 6.70 -13.97
C GLY A 77 12.18 7.66 -12.77
N ARG A 78 11.21 8.58 -12.62
CA ARG A 78 11.15 9.54 -11.52
C ARG A 78 10.59 8.88 -10.27
N TRP A 79 10.88 9.49 -9.12
CA TRP A 79 10.62 8.94 -7.78
C TRP A 79 9.15 8.65 -7.44
N LYS A 80 8.17 9.12 -8.23
CA LYS A 80 6.75 8.75 -8.12
C LYS A 80 6.06 8.79 -9.49
N THR A 81 4.94 8.11 -9.66
CA THR A 81 4.10 8.21 -10.87
C THR A 81 3.47 9.59 -11.03
N TYR A 82 3.11 9.94 -12.27
CA TYR A 82 2.44 11.20 -12.64
C TYR A 82 3.25 12.47 -12.35
N THR A 83 4.59 12.38 -12.38
CA THR A 83 5.46 13.57 -12.35
C THR A 83 5.67 14.14 -13.75
N GLY A 84 5.40 15.42 -13.93
CA GLY A 84 5.76 16.20 -15.11
C GLY A 84 7.18 16.80 -15.03
N PRO A 85 7.59 17.59 -16.03
CA PRO A 85 8.88 18.30 -16.04
C PRO A 85 9.08 19.14 -14.78
N ASP A 86 8.06 19.88 -14.37
CA ASP A 86 8.07 20.83 -13.24
C ASP A 86 7.83 20.16 -11.89
N SER A 87 7.71 18.84 -11.85
CA SER A 87 7.54 18.14 -10.58
C SER A 87 8.78 18.27 -9.71
N PRO A 88 8.61 18.45 -8.38
CA PRO A 88 9.73 18.61 -7.48
C PRO A 88 10.63 17.37 -7.48
N PRO A 89 11.94 17.54 -7.19
CA PRO A 89 12.90 16.46 -7.19
C PRO A 89 12.58 15.44 -6.09
N GLY A 90 13.16 14.25 -6.22
CA GLY A 90 13.06 13.16 -5.25
C GLY A 90 13.90 11.97 -5.71
N LYS A 91 14.08 10.99 -4.83
CA LYS A 91 14.93 9.82 -5.09
C LYS A 91 14.09 8.56 -5.31
N PRO A 92 14.28 7.84 -6.44
CA PRO A 92 13.74 6.49 -6.59
C PRO A 92 14.56 5.56 -5.70
N LEU A 93 13.98 5.04 -4.62
CA LEU A 93 14.73 4.24 -3.65
C LEU A 93 14.87 2.80 -4.14
N MET A 94 13.74 2.15 -4.42
CA MET A 94 13.73 0.73 -4.77
C MET A 94 12.48 0.33 -5.56
N ALA A 95 12.62 -0.71 -6.37
CA ALA A 95 11.51 -1.40 -7.01
C ALA A 95 11.56 -2.90 -6.70
N LEU A 96 10.39 -3.48 -6.39
CA LEU A 96 10.18 -4.92 -6.29
C LEU A 96 9.40 -5.38 -7.51
N VAL A 97 10.00 -6.24 -8.33
CA VAL A 97 9.47 -6.64 -9.63
C VAL A 97 8.92 -8.06 -9.55
N MET A 98 7.72 -8.27 -10.09
CA MET A 98 7.09 -9.58 -10.19
C MET A 98 7.91 -10.51 -11.09
N PRO A 99 8.10 -11.79 -10.70
CA PRO A 99 8.65 -12.79 -11.60
C PRO A 99 7.81 -12.90 -12.87
N ALA A 100 8.44 -13.30 -13.98
CA ALA A 100 7.83 -13.39 -15.31
C ALA A 100 7.33 -12.07 -15.92
N SER A 101 7.57 -10.92 -15.28
CA SER A 101 7.30 -9.60 -15.86
C SER A 101 7.98 -9.46 -17.23
N ASN A 102 7.23 -9.04 -18.24
CA ASN A 102 7.74 -8.80 -19.59
C ASN A 102 7.00 -7.64 -20.27
N ARG A 103 7.28 -7.41 -21.56
CA ARG A 103 6.66 -6.33 -22.34
C ARG A 103 5.13 -6.42 -22.49
N VAL A 104 4.54 -7.61 -22.38
CA VAL A 104 3.09 -7.83 -22.48
C VAL A 104 2.41 -7.49 -21.15
N THR A 105 3.02 -7.90 -20.04
CA THR A 105 2.57 -7.52 -18.70
C THR A 105 3.74 -7.56 -17.74
N ALA A 106 3.96 -6.46 -17.04
CA ALA A 106 4.91 -6.31 -15.96
C ALA A 106 4.18 -5.80 -14.71
N GLY A 107 4.65 -6.26 -13.55
CA GLY A 107 4.17 -5.83 -12.25
C GLY A 107 5.31 -5.32 -11.39
N GLU A 108 5.18 -4.12 -10.84
CA GLU A 108 6.22 -3.53 -9.98
C GLU A 108 5.59 -2.81 -8.78
N LEU A 109 6.18 -2.95 -7.60
CA LEU A 109 6.01 -2.03 -6.49
C LEU A 109 7.22 -1.10 -6.49
N ARG A 110 7.00 0.20 -6.51
CA ARG A 110 8.05 1.23 -6.52
C ARG A 110 7.91 2.12 -5.31
N ILE A 111 9.04 2.42 -4.68
CA ILE A 111 9.11 3.27 -3.50
C ILE A 111 10.11 4.39 -3.77
N GLY A 112 9.66 5.62 -3.64
CA GLY A 112 10.48 6.82 -3.73
C GLY A 112 10.20 7.76 -2.58
N ALA A 113 11.14 8.67 -2.35
CA ALA A 113 11.04 9.65 -1.29
C ALA A 113 11.63 11.00 -1.68
N SER A 114 11.15 12.07 -1.06
CA SER A 114 11.70 13.41 -1.21
C SER A 114 11.66 14.19 0.08
N ARG A 115 12.74 14.91 0.36
CA ARG A 115 12.84 15.94 1.41
C ARG A 115 12.79 17.36 0.84
N ASP A 116 12.48 17.47 -0.45
CA ASP A 116 12.30 18.77 -1.08
C ASP A 116 11.06 19.48 -0.50
N PRO A 117 11.15 20.76 -0.08
CA PRO A 117 10.03 21.46 0.53
C PRO A 117 8.78 21.53 -0.35
N VAL A 118 8.93 21.64 -1.66
CA VAL A 118 7.79 21.63 -2.60
C VAL A 118 7.19 20.23 -2.67
N ALA A 119 8.02 19.18 -2.74
CA ALA A 119 7.54 17.79 -2.72
C ALA A 119 6.77 17.45 -1.43
N ILE A 120 7.20 17.97 -0.28
CA ILE A 120 6.51 17.79 1.01
C ILE A 120 5.13 18.45 0.98
N ARG A 121 5.05 19.72 0.57
CA ARG A 121 3.77 20.46 0.53
C ARG A 121 2.77 19.86 -0.46
N THR A 122 3.25 19.37 -1.59
CA THR A 122 2.43 18.81 -2.68
C THR A 122 2.30 17.28 -2.62
N CYS A 123 2.77 16.65 -1.53
CA CYS A 123 2.96 15.20 -1.48
C CYS A 123 1.66 14.41 -1.73
N LYS A 124 0.58 14.88 -1.11
CA LYS A 124 -0.75 14.24 -1.11
C LYS A 124 -1.69 14.81 -2.19
N GLU A 125 -1.20 15.68 -3.08
CA GLU A 125 -2.01 16.19 -4.19
C GLU A 125 -2.42 15.06 -5.14
N ILE A 126 -3.70 15.05 -5.51
CA ILE A 126 -4.29 14.02 -6.35
C ILE A 126 -4.09 14.39 -7.83
N PRO A 127 -3.52 13.50 -8.66
CA PRO A 127 -3.34 13.79 -10.08
C PRO A 127 -4.66 13.75 -10.84
N ALA A 128 -4.75 14.46 -11.97
CA ALA A 128 -5.93 14.47 -12.83
C ALA A 128 -6.32 13.08 -13.38
N SER A 129 -5.36 12.16 -13.51
CA SER A 129 -5.57 10.78 -13.99
C SER A 129 -6.18 9.83 -12.94
N VAL A 130 -6.58 10.35 -11.77
CA VAL A 130 -7.20 9.53 -10.72
C VAL A 130 -8.54 8.96 -11.18
N ARG A 131 -8.82 7.71 -10.81
CA ARG A 131 -10.15 7.13 -11.00
C ARG A 131 -11.13 7.79 -10.02
N PRO A 132 -12.28 8.31 -10.47
CA PRO A 132 -13.30 8.89 -9.59
C PRO A 132 -13.72 7.92 -8.49
N GLY A 133 -13.86 8.43 -7.26
CA GLY A 133 -14.27 7.65 -6.09
C GLY A 133 -13.24 6.61 -5.61
N SER A 134 -11.99 6.67 -6.07
CA SER A 134 -10.94 5.73 -5.64
C SER A 134 -9.98 6.28 -4.59
N VAL A 135 -10.14 7.54 -4.18
CA VAL A 135 -9.32 8.17 -3.14
C VAL A 135 -9.80 7.67 -1.79
N GLU A 136 -8.89 7.13 -1.01
CA GLU A 136 -9.13 6.57 0.32
C GLU A 136 -7.94 6.88 1.25
N GLU A 137 -8.12 6.63 2.54
CA GLU A 137 -7.02 6.66 3.51
C GLU A 137 -6.62 5.22 3.86
N THR A 138 -5.32 4.96 3.97
CA THR A 138 -4.78 3.66 4.40
C THR A 138 -3.75 3.89 5.49
N MET A 139 -3.92 3.22 6.63
CA MET A 139 -2.95 3.24 7.72
C MET A 139 -1.86 2.20 7.46
N ILE A 140 -0.60 2.64 7.39
CA ILE A 140 0.57 1.77 7.26
C ILE A 140 1.57 2.20 8.32
N ASP A 141 1.90 1.28 9.22
CA ASP A 141 2.81 1.51 10.35
C ASP A 141 2.50 2.80 11.14
N GLY A 142 1.22 3.00 11.49
CA GLY A 142 0.76 4.17 12.25
C GLY A 142 0.70 5.49 11.46
N VAL A 143 1.07 5.51 10.18
CA VAL A 143 1.03 6.70 9.32
C VAL A 143 -0.14 6.63 8.34
N ALA A 144 -0.89 7.73 8.23
CA ALA A 144 -2.00 7.89 7.28
C ALA A 144 -1.51 8.22 5.86
N PHE A 145 -1.65 7.25 4.96
CA PHE A 145 -1.41 7.42 3.53
C PHE A 145 -2.70 7.83 2.81
N THR A 146 -2.59 8.84 1.95
CA THR A 146 -3.59 9.09 0.90
C THR A 146 -3.36 8.08 -0.21
N THR A 147 -4.34 7.20 -0.41
CA THR A 147 -4.29 6.11 -1.37
C THR A 147 -5.25 6.40 -2.51
N PHE A 148 -4.86 6.10 -3.75
CA PHE A 148 -5.73 6.28 -4.91
C PHE A 148 -5.41 5.32 -6.05
N LYS A 149 -6.38 5.11 -6.94
CA LYS A 149 -6.19 4.34 -8.18
C LYS A 149 -6.14 5.29 -9.37
N ALA A 150 -5.25 5.02 -10.31
CA ALA A 150 -5.11 5.81 -11.53
C ALA A 150 -4.73 4.89 -12.70
N GLY A 151 -4.84 5.40 -13.91
CA GLY A 151 -4.46 4.63 -15.09
C GLY A 151 -4.25 5.52 -16.31
N ASP A 152 -3.58 4.93 -17.30
CA ASP A 152 -3.38 5.54 -18.61
C ASP A 152 -3.43 4.42 -19.67
N ALA A 153 -3.90 4.76 -20.86
CA ALA A 153 -3.93 3.86 -22.00
C ALA A 153 -3.82 4.65 -23.30
N GLY A 154 -2.96 4.19 -24.20
CA GLY A 154 -2.74 4.84 -25.50
C GLY A 154 -1.83 4.00 -26.37
N MET A 155 -1.91 4.10 -27.70
CA MET A 155 -1.02 3.37 -28.63
C MET A 155 -0.83 1.86 -28.30
N SER A 156 -1.93 1.15 -27.99
CA SER A 156 -1.91 -0.28 -27.60
C SER A 156 -1.17 -0.60 -26.29
N HIS A 157 -0.84 0.42 -25.50
CA HIS A 157 -0.15 0.35 -24.24
C HIS A 157 -1.14 0.65 -23.10
N TYR A 158 -0.93 0.05 -21.92
CA TYR A 158 -1.72 0.33 -20.73
C TYR A 158 -0.85 0.45 -19.47
N LEU A 159 -1.29 1.29 -18.54
CA LEU A 159 -0.75 1.47 -17.19
C LEU A 159 -1.92 1.53 -16.20
N LEU A 160 -1.83 0.76 -15.13
CA LEU A 160 -2.73 0.79 -13.98
C LEU A 160 -1.89 1.00 -12.73
N VAL A 161 -2.33 1.86 -11.83
CA VAL A 161 -1.59 2.23 -10.62
C VAL A 161 -2.51 2.20 -9.41
N ARG A 162 -2.01 1.65 -8.29
CA ARG A 162 -2.47 1.99 -6.94
C ARG A 162 -1.34 2.74 -6.24
N SER A 163 -1.60 4.00 -5.91
CA SER A 163 -0.62 4.91 -5.33
C SER A 163 -0.91 5.16 -3.86
N TYR A 164 0.14 5.34 -3.07
CA TYR A 164 0.12 5.70 -1.66
C TYR A 164 1.01 6.92 -1.47
N ARG A 165 0.52 7.95 -0.76
CA ARG A 165 1.23 9.20 -0.49
C ARG A 165 1.15 9.57 0.99
N ALA A 166 2.29 9.74 1.64
CA ALA A 166 2.34 10.23 3.02
C ALA A 166 3.49 11.21 3.22
N VAL A 167 3.29 12.12 4.17
CA VAL A 167 4.38 12.91 4.76
C VAL A 167 4.63 12.36 6.16
N HIS A 168 5.86 11.99 6.45
CA HIS A 168 6.30 11.52 7.76
C HIS A 168 7.74 11.99 8.00
N ALA A 169 8.05 12.48 9.20
CA ALA A 169 9.38 13.01 9.56
C ALA A 169 10.00 13.91 8.47
N GLU A 170 9.27 14.97 8.08
CA GLU A 170 9.67 15.94 7.04
C GLU A 170 10.07 15.31 5.69
N THR A 171 9.53 14.14 5.38
CA THR A 171 9.82 13.40 4.15
C THR A 171 8.50 13.02 3.48
N CYS A 172 8.37 13.32 2.19
CA CYS A 172 7.29 12.79 1.36
C CYS A 172 7.68 11.40 0.88
N TYR A 173 6.84 10.40 1.18
CA TYR A 173 6.96 9.04 0.70
C TYR A 173 5.90 8.78 -0.36
N ALA A 174 6.34 8.16 -1.46
CA ALA A 174 5.49 7.73 -2.54
C ALA A 174 5.72 6.26 -2.83
N MET A 175 4.66 5.45 -2.67
CA MET A 175 4.64 4.07 -3.13
C MET A 175 3.66 3.93 -4.27
N ASP A 176 4.05 3.21 -5.32
CA ASP A 176 3.20 2.94 -6.47
C ASP A 176 3.26 1.45 -6.79
N VAL A 177 2.11 0.77 -6.74
CA VAL A 177 1.93 -0.58 -7.30
C VAL A 177 1.44 -0.41 -8.74
N LEU A 178 2.25 -0.83 -9.70
CA LEU A 178 2.01 -0.65 -11.13
C LEU A 178 1.74 -2.00 -11.81
N VAL A 179 0.78 -2.00 -12.73
CA VAL A 179 0.63 -3.02 -13.76
C VAL A 179 0.67 -2.34 -15.12
N PHE A 180 1.61 -2.72 -15.97
CA PHE A 180 1.76 -2.08 -17.27
C PHE A 180 2.21 -3.06 -18.35
N GLY A 181 1.98 -2.69 -19.61
CA GLY A 181 2.41 -3.51 -20.74
C GLY A 181 1.69 -3.17 -22.03
N THR A 182 1.96 -3.96 -23.07
CA THR A 182 1.35 -3.83 -24.38
C THR A 182 0.19 -4.82 -24.54
N ASN A 183 -0.87 -4.40 -25.23
CA ASN A 183 -2.00 -5.25 -25.61
C ASN A 183 -1.47 -6.51 -26.34
N PRO A 184 -1.73 -7.72 -25.83
CA PRO A 184 -1.22 -8.95 -26.42
C PRO A 184 -1.64 -9.18 -27.88
N ASN A 185 -2.80 -8.64 -28.28
CA ASN A 185 -3.40 -8.87 -29.59
C ASN A 185 -2.71 -8.08 -30.72
N VAL A 186 -1.76 -7.19 -30.40
CA VAL A 186 -1.02 -6.42 -31.42
C VAL A 186 0.28 -7.10 -31.85
N TYR A 187 0.60 -8.27 -31.27
CA TYR A 187 1.69 -9.12 -31.72
C TYR A 187 1.18 -10.15 -32.73
N ASP A 188 2.07 -10.62 -33.60
CA ASP A 188 1.83 -11.72 -34.54
C ASP A 188 2.86 -12.86 -34.32
N PRO A 189 2.42 -14.05 -33.85
CA PRO A 189 1.08 -14.34 -33.35
C PRO A 189 0.79 -13.58 -32.04
N PRO A 190 -0.49 -13.43 -31.65
CA PRO A 190 -0.86 -12.84 -30.37
C PRO A 190 -0.14 -13.51 -29.20
N LYS A 191 0.32 -12.72 -28.23
CA LYS A 191 1.08 -13.24 -27.08
C LYS A 191 0.18 -13.53 -25.90
N ALA A 192 0.46 -14.59 -25.16
CA ALA A 192 -0.16 -14.79 -23.86
C ALA A 192 0.47 -13.85 -22.80
N PRO A 193 -0.33 -13.09 -22.03
CA PRO A 193 0.17 -12.37 -20.87
C PRO A 193 0.76 -13.35 -19.83
N PRO A 194 1.98 -13.10 -19.30
CA PRO A 194 2.58 -13.98 -18.28
C PRO A 194 1.91 -13.82 -16.91
N LEU A 195 1.24 -12.68 -16.70
CA LEU A 195 0.64 -12.27 -15.44
C LEU A 195 -0.72 -11.64 -15.76
N SER A 196 -1.73 -11.92 -14.93
CA SER A 196 -2.96 -11.14 -14.94
C SER A 196 -2.82 -9.89 -14.07
N ARG A 197 -3.60 -8.85 -14.38
CA ARG A 197 -3.65 -7.60 -13.60
C ARG A 197 -4.05 -7.86 -12.14
N GLN A 198 -5.01 -8.76 -11.92
CA GLN A 198 -5.46 -9.13 -10.59
C GLN A 198 -4.36 -9.82 -9.77
N GLN A 199 -3.61 -10.74 -10.37
CA GLN A 199 -2.48 -11.41 -9.70
C GLN A 199 -1.43 -10.40 -9.25
N VAL A 200 -1.08 -9.41 -10.09
CA VAL A 200 -0.09 -8.40 -9.71
C VAL A 200 -0.55 -7.58 -8.51
N PHE A 201 -1.78 -7.04 -8.53
CA PHE A 201 -2.27 -6.26 -7.40
C PHE A 201 -2.44 -7.12 -6.14
N ALA A 202 -2.98 -8.33 -6.25
CA ALA A 202 -3.13 -9.24 -5.12
C ALA A 202 -1.79 -9.60 -4.48
N ARG A 203 -0.71 -9.63 -5.28
CA ARG A 203 0.63 -9.96 -4.80
C ARG A 203 1.37 -8.75 -4.21
N LEU A 204 1.31 -7.59 -4.85
CA LEU A 204 2.16 -6.45 -4.51
C LEU A 204 1.52 -5.44 -3.55
N VAL A 205 0.19 -5.36 -3.48
CA VAL A 205 -0.49 -4.48 -2.52
C VAL A 205 -0.14 -4.85 -1.08
N PRO A 206 -0.24 -6.13 -0.64
CA PRO A 206 0.15 -6.50 0.72
C PRO A 206 1.62 -6.16 1.00
N VAL A 207 2.51 -6.29 0.02
CA VAL A 207 3.94 -5.96 0.17
C VAL A 207 4.17 -4.45 0.36
N ALA A 208 3.36 -3.60 -0.28
CA ALA A 208 3.43 -2.15 -0.05
C ALA A 208 3.02 -1.78 1.38
N GLU A 209 2.06 -2.53 1.94
CA GLU A 209 1.53 -2.33 3.29
C GLU A 209 2.42 -2.95 4.38
N GLU A 210 3.50 -3.64 4.01
CA GLU A 210 4.59 -4.11 4.89
C GLU A 210 5.70 -3.06 5.09
N LEU A 211 5.50 -1.83 4.60
CA LEU A 211 6.40 -0.71 4.90
C LEU A 211 6.35 -0.39 6.39
N GLN A 212 7.54 -0.18 6.97
CA GLN A 212 7.71 0.26 8.33
C GLN A 212 8.67 1.46 8.36
N PHE A 213 8.34 2.45 9.19
CA PHE A 213 9.22 3.55 9.54
C PHE A 213 10.20 3.08 10.63
N ILE A 214 11.43 3.55 10.52
CA ILE A 214 12.49 3.30 11.49
C ILE A 214 12.57 4.54 12.33
N ASP A 215 11.81 4.59 13.42
CA ASP A 215 11.88 5.74 14.32
C ASP A 215 13.31 5.90 14.87
N ALA A 216 13.93 7.03 14.54
CA ALA A 216 15.14 7.47 15.19
C ALA A 216 14.75 8.08 16.55
N ALA A 217 14.88 7.25 17.60
CA ALA A 217 14.92 7.58 19.03
C ALA A 217 13.60 7.47 19.83
N THR A 218 13.57 6.49 20.73
CA THR A 218 13.23 6.77 22.12
C THR A 218 14.22 7.83 22.63
N PRO A 219 13.78 9.02 23.08
CA PRO A 219 14.67 9.96 23.72
C PRO A 219 15.22 9.31 24.99
N ILE A 220 16.54 9.17 25.10
CA ILE A 220 17.16 8.93 26.40
C ILE A 220 16.90 10.20 27.20
N THR A 221 16.01 10.13 28.18
CA THR A 221 15.85 11.15 29.21
C THR A 221 17.22 11.36 29.83
N ARG A 222 17.91 12.45 29.46
CA ARG A 222 19.02 12.94 30.25
C ARG A 222 18.41 13.46 31.54
N HIS A 223 18.44 12.62 32.57
CA HIS A 223 18.36 13.08 33.95
C HIS A 223 19.48 14.11 34.14
N ASN A 224 19.11 15.39 34.07
CA ASN A 224 19.88 16.45 34.69
C ASN A 224 19.66 16.32 36.19
N ASP A 225 20.46 15.48 36.84
CA ASP A 225 20.70 15.60 38.27
C ASP A 225 21.87 16.56 38.45
N LEU A 226 21.58 17.73 38.99
CA LEU A 226 22.36 18.57 39.90
C LEU A 226 21.44 19.76 40.27
N PRO A 227 21.40 20.18 41.54
CA PRO A 227 22.58 20.67 42.26
C PRO A 227 23.16 19.73 43.33
#